data_AF-A0A517SIK8-F1
#
_entry.id   AF-A0A517SIK8-F1
#
_cell.length_a   1.000
_cell.length_b   1.000
_cell.length_c   1.000
_cell.angle_alpha   90.00
_cell.angle_beta   90.00
_cell.angle_gamma   90.00
#
_symmetry.space_group_name_H-M   'P 1'
#
loop_
_entity.id
_entity.type
_entity.pdbx_description
1 polymer ?
#
loop_
_entity_poly.entity_id
_entity_poly.type
_entity_poly.pdbx_seq_one_letter_code
_entity_poly.pdbx_strand_id
1 'polypeptide(L)'
;MAKRSSSKKQAKKKTDFQLWSSTTWTVNCGRLVPMPGRPNSVKSLFRHVAEKIPFEAIDSVRKEFRSRGWDSDGVYIAHDSMGFARYVGRGQIFQRLKARKRAAPLELLYFSFYVVGNKNHEREIETIMIRLGGAHLHFNERKKRVDTTAGNIRDYEPGTRFIERQRRRGRAARLT
;
A
#
# COMPACT_ATOMS: atom_id res chain seq x y z
N MET A 1 -14.92 -9.59 -32.47
CA MET A 1 -13.86 -9.26 -31.48
C MET A 1 -13.03 -10.51 -31.19
N ALA A 2 -11.75 -10.52 -31.55
CA ALA A 2 -10.89 -11.67 -31.30
C ALA A 2 -10.59 -11.82 -29.79
N LYS A 3 -10.95 -12.97 -29.20
CA LYS A 3 -10.49 -13.36 -27.86
C LYS A 3 -8.97 -13.53 -27.90
N ARG A 4 -8.21 -12.53 -27.44
CA ARG A 4 -6.80 -12.71 -27.08
C ARG A 4 -6.74 -13.67 -25.90
N SER A 5 -6.66 -14.96 -26.17
CA SER A 5 -6.33 -15.97 -25.15
C SER A 5 -4.87 -15.71 -24.76
N SER A 6 -4.69 -15.14 -23.57
CA SER A 6 -3.38 -15.04 -22.95
C SER A 6 -3.10 -16.41 -22.33
N SER A 7 -2.36 -17.28 -23.02
CA SER A 7 -1.91 -18.60 -22.52
C SER A 7 -0.92 -18.53 -21.35
N LYS A 8 -0.80 -17.37 -20.69
CA LYS A 8 0.12 -17.13 -19.58
C LYS A 8 -0.42 -17.82 -18.32
N LYS A 9 0.27 -18.88 -17.88
CA LYS A 9 -0.03 -19.55 -16.62
C LYS A 9 0.22 -18.59 -15.44
N GLN A 10 -0.62 -18.68 -14.41
CA GLN A 10 -0.45 -17.91 -13.17
C GLN A 10 0.87 -18.27 -12.47
N ALA A 11 1.49 -17.30 -11.78
CA ALA A 11 2.70 -17.57 -11.00
C ALA A 11 2.43 -18.54 -9.85
N LYS A 12 3.41 -19.40 -9.54
CA LYS A 12 3.29 -20.36 -8.44
C LYS A 12 3.78 -19.75 -7.13
N LYS A 13 3.01 -19.89 -6.06
CA LYS A 13 3.45 -19.55 -4.70
C LYS A 13 4.42 -20.62 -4.18
N LYS A 14 5.59 -20.20 -3.70
CA LYS A 14 6.52 -21.02 -2.95
C LYS A 14 6.67 -20.43 -1.55
N THR A 15 6.25 -21.18 -0.53
CA THR A 15 6.53 -20.85 0.87
C THR A 15 7.90 -21.38 1.23
N ASP A 16 8.75 -20.56 1.83
CA ASP A 16 10.12 -20.94 2.17
C ASP A 16 10.24 -21.33 3.66
N PHE A 17 9.73 -20.51 4.59
CA PHE A 17 9.79 -20.79 6.04
C PHE A 17 8.76 -19.98 6.83
N GLN A 18 8.51 -20.39 8.07
CA GLN A 18 7.65 -19.67 9.02
C GLN A 18 8.45 -18.61 9.79
N LEU A 19 7.95 -17.37 9.83
CA LEU A 19 8.54 -16.24 10.53
C LEU A 19 8.06 -16.08 11.97
N TRP A 20 6.78 -16.40 12.19
CA TRP A 20 6.11 -16.20 13.45
C TRP A 20 4.83 -17.03 13.51
N SER A 21 4.41 -17.39 14.72
CA SER A 21 3.13 -18.06 14.96
C SER A 21 2.55 -17.65 16.31
N SER A 22 1.23 -17.64 16.39
CA SER A 22 0.45 -17.65 17.62
C SER A 22 -0.55 -18.80 17.61
N THR A 23 -1.43 -18.85 18.61
CA THR A 23 -2.55 -19.78 18.68
C THR A 23 -3.50 -19.67 17.47
N THR A 24 -3.62 -18.47 16.86
CA THR A 24 -4.62 -18.21 15.82
C THR A 24 -4.00 -18.04 14.42
N TRP A 25 -2.76 -17.58 14.33
CA TRP A 25 -2.17 -17.17 13.05
C TRP A 25 -0.74 -17.67 12.88
N THR A 26 -0.37 -17.96 11.63
CA THR A 26 1.03 -18.17 11.22
C THR A 26 1.41 -17.15 10.15
N VAL A 27 2.61 -16.59 10.28
CA VAL A 27 3.19 -15.66 9.30
C VAL A 27 4.32 -16.37 8.60
N ASN A 28 4.20 -16.51 7.28
CA ASN A 28 5.14 -17.26 6.46
C ASN A 28 5.86 -16.33 5.47
N CYS A 29 7.14 -16.59 5.25
CA CYS A 29 7.93 -15.96 4.20
C CYS A 29 7.97 -16.87 2.96
N GLY A 30 7.95 -16.27 1.78
CA GLY A 30 7.99 -17.00 0.52
C GLY A 30 8.10 -16.07 -0.68
N ARG A 31 7.99 -16.64 -1.87
CA ARG A 31 8.09 -15.90 -3.14
C ARG A 31 7.16 -16.44 -4.21
N LEU A 32 6.86 -15.61 -5.20
CA LEU A 32 6.19 -16.03 -6.42
C LEU A 32 7.24 -16.47 -7.45
N VAL A 33 7.11 -17.70 -7.94
CA VAL A 33 7.98 -18.27 -8.97
C VAL A 33 7.33 -18.08 -10.35
N PRO A 34 8.05 -17.51 -11.34
CA PRO A 34 7.54 -17.37 -12.70
C PRO A 34 7.23 -18.73 -13.32
N MET A 35 6.17 -18.81 -14.12
CA MET A 35 5.85 -20.00 -14.91
C MET A 35 6.28 -19.81 -16.37
N PRO A 36 6.56 -20.91 -17.10
CA PRO A 36 6.89 -20.87 -18.53
C PRO A 36 5.86 -20.06 -19.35
N GLY A 37 6.35 -19.30 -20.33
CA GLY A 37 5.52 -18.41 -21.18
C GLY A 37 5.32 -16.99 -20.63
N ARG A 38 5.91 -16.66 -19.47
CA ARG A 38 5.97 -15.28 -18.98
C ARG A 38 7.31 -14.67 -19.41
N PRO A 39 7.34 -13.59 -20.20
CA PRO A 39 8.59 -12.96 -20.58
C PRO A 39 9.33 -12.48 -19.33
N ASN A 40 10.61 -12.84 -19.20
CA ASN A 40 11.50 -12.50 -18.08
C ASN A 40 11.77 -10.98 -17.92
N SER A 41 11.05 -10.11 -18.65
CA SER A 41 11.49 -8.74 -18.89
C SER A 41 10.89 -7.68 -17.97
N VAL A 42 9.80 -7.95 -17.24
CA VAL A 42 9.19 -6.94 -16.36
C VAL A 42 9.58 -7.19 -14.91
N LYS A 43 10.53 -6.40 -14.40
CA LYS A 43 10.84 -6.35 -12.96
C LYS A 43 9.57 -5.91 -12.21
N SER A 44 9.21 -6.65 -11.17
CA SER A 44 8.06 -6.30 -10.32
C SER A 44 8.26 -4.93 -9.68
N LEU A 45 7.22 -4.09 -9.71
CA LEU A 45 7.18 -2.83 -8.98
C LEU A 45 7.35 -3.06 -7.47
N PHE A 46 6.70 -4.09 -6.94
CA PHE A 46 6.84 -4.47 -5.54
C PHE A 46 7.97 -5.48 -5.36
N ARG A 47 8.87 -5.21 -4.43
CA ARG A 47 9.93 -6.14 -4.01
C ARG A 47 9.46 -7.08 -2.92
N HIS A 48 8.70 -6.55 -1.96
CA HIS A 48 8.10 -7.30 -0.87
C HIS A 48 6.70 -6.78 -0.60
N VAL A 49 5.79 -7.70 -0.28
CA VAL A 49 4.41 -7.39 0.10
C VAL A 49 4.05 -8.24 1.30
N ALA A 50 3.40 -7.62 2.28
CA ALA A 50 2.74 -8.32 3.36
C ALA A 50 1.41 -7.63 3.65
N GLU A 51 0.35 -8.41 3.85
CA GLU A 51 -1.00 -7.88 4.04
C GLU A 51 -1.61 -8.46 5.32
N LYS A 52 -2.22 -7.58 6.12
CA LYS A 52 -2.96 -7.91 7.34
C LYS A 52 -2.20 -8.84 8.30
N ILE A 53 -0.91 -8.55 8.50
CA ILE A 53 -0.07 -9.25 9.45
C ILE A 53 -0.40 -8.79 10.87
N PRO A 54 -0.54 -9.69 11.86
CA PRO A 54 -0.74 -9.30 13.25
C PRO A 54 0.39 -8.41 13.78
N PHE A 55 0.08 -7.33 14.49
CA PHE A 55 1.09 -6.41 15.02
C PHE A 55 2.09 -7.08 15.96
N GLU A 56 1.70 -8.17 16.62
CA GLU A 56 2.55 -9.00 17.47
C GLU A 56 3.74 -9.60 16.69
N ALA A 57 3.60 -9.79 15.38
CA ALA A 57 4.65 -10.33 14.52
C ALA A 57 5.62 -9.25 13.99
N ILE A 58 5.40 -7.96 14.29
CA ILE A 58 6.17 -6.86 13.66
C ILE A 58 7.67 -6.96 13.90
N ASP A 59 8.09 -7.40 15.09
CA ASP A 59 9.50 -7.53 15.43
C ASP A 59 10.16 -8.73 14.77
N SER A 60 9.45 -9.85 14.62
CA SER A 60 9.92 -11.01 13.83
C SER A 60 10.11 -10.64 12.36
N VAL A 61 9.15 -9.93 11.76
CA VAL A 61 9.24 -9.48 10.37
C VAL A 61 10.39 -8.49 10.19
N ARG A 62 10.51 -7.49 11.09
CA ARG A 62 11.61 -6.52 11.05
C ARG A 62 12.98 -7.19 11.19
N LYS A 63 13.10 -8.16 12.09
CA LYS A 63 14.34 -8.93 12.30
C LYS A 63 14.74 -9.66 11.02
N GLU A 64 13.80 -10.25 10.30
CA GLU A 64 14.09 -10.92 9.03
C GLU A 64 14.54 -9.94 7.94
N PHE A 65 13.86 -8.80 7.81
CA PHE A 65 14.29 -7.79 6.84
C PHE A 65 15.72 -7.32 7.12
N ARG A 66 16.05 -7.13 8.40
CA ARG A 66 17.42 -6.77 8.82
C ARG A 66 18.42 -7.90 8.56
N SER A 67 18.09 -9.15 8.85
CA SER A 67 19.00 -10.29 8.68
C SER A 67 19.33 -10.53 7.21
N ARG A 68 18.37 -10.28 6.31
CA ARG A 68 18.51 -10.44 4.86
C ARG A 68 19.09 -9.22 4.16
N GLY A 69 19.23 -8.09 4.86
CA GLY A 69 19.62 -6.81 4.25
C GLY A 69 18.59 -6.28 3.25
N TRP A 70 17.31 -6.59 3.44
CA TRP A 70 16.23 -6.09 2.59
C TRP A 70 15.85 -4.66 2.94
N ASP A 71 15.48 -3.89 1.91
CA ASP A 71 14.95 -2.54 2.10
C ASP A 71 13.63 -2.57 2.89
N SER A 72 13.48 -1.58 3.77
CA SER A 72 12.33 -1.39 4.65
C SER A 72 11.65 -0.04 4.45
N ASP A 73 12.04 0.72 3.42
CA ASP A 73 11.26 1.83 2.88
C ASP A 73 10.12 1.31 1.98
N GLY A 74 8.97 1.97 2.07
CA GLY A 74 7.83 1.68 1.21
C GLY A 74 6.56 2.29 1.73
N VAL A 75 5.41 1.76 1.27
CA VAL A 75 4.08 2.19 1.73
C VAL A 75 3.56 1.19 2.75
N TYR A 76 2.93 1.69 3.81
CA TYR A 76 2.39 0.87 4.89
C TYR A 76 0.99 1.30 5.30
N ILE A 77 0.25 0.36 5.88
CA ILE A 77 -1.12 0.53 6.35
C ILE A 77 -1.24 -0.11 7.73
N ALA A 78 -1.90 0.57 8.67
CA ALA A 78 -2.35 -0.03 9.93
C ALA A 78 -3.87 -0.17 9.91
N HIS A 79 -4.34 -1.33 10.36
CA HIS A 79 -5.73 -1.75 10.32
C HIS A 79 -6.27 -2.06 11.72
N ASP A 80 -7.58 -1.85 11.89
CA ASP A 80 -8.31 -2.29 13.08
C ASP A 80 -8.66 -3.78 13.06
N SER A 81 -9.42 -4.24 14.06
CA SER A 81 -9.88 -5.63 14.21
C SER A 81 -10.78 -6.11 13.07
N MET A 82 -11.51 -5.18 12.43
CA MET A 82 -12.36 -5.47 11.27
C MET A 82 -11.57 -5.44 9.95
N GLY A 83 -10.29 -5.06 10.00
CA GLY A 83 -9.41 -4.97 8.85
C GLY A 83 -9.54 -3.67 8.06
N PHE A 84 -10.27 -2.67 8.57
CA PHE A 84 -10.35 -1.35 7.94
C PHE A 84 -9.05 -0.58 8.14
N ALA A 85 -8.61 0.11 7.09
CA ALA A 85 -7.44 0.98 7.17
C ALA A 85 -7.74 2.18 8.08
N ARG A 86 -6.94 2.36 9.13
CA ARG A 86 -7.02 3.51 10.06
C ARG A 86 -5.87 4.49 9.90
N TYR A 87 -4.75 4.03 9.34
CA TYR A 87 -3.58 4.83 9.09
C TYR A 87 -2.84 4.33 7.85
N VAL A 88 -2.44 5.23 6.97
CA VAL A 88 -1.62 4.95 5.78
C VAL A 88 -0.46 5.94 5.78
N GLY A 89 0.72 5.47 5.38
CA GLY A 89 1.87 6.35 5.16
C GLY A 89 2.97 5.67 4.36
N ARG A 90 4.08 6.40 4.19
CA ARG A 90 5.28 5.91 3.46
C ARG A 90 6.60 6.18 4.19
N GLY A 91 7.69 5.60 3.70
CA GLY A 91 9.04 5.69 4.24
C GLY A 91 9.38 4.48 5.12
N GLN A 92 10.15 4.69 6.19
CA GLN A 92 10.64 3.64 7.10
C GLN A 92 9.48 2.85 7.75
N ILE A 93 9.10 1.73 7.14
CA ILE A 93 7.86 0.98 7.42
C ILE A 93 7.77 0.59 8.89
N PHE A 94 8.75 -0.19 9.37
CA PHE A 94 8.65 -0.80 10.70
C PHE A 94 8.75 0.24 11.82
N GLN A 95 9.60 1.26 11.67
CA GLN A 95 9.73 2.33 12.66
C GLN A 95 8.42 3.11 12.79
N ARG A 96 7.83 3.50 11.67
CA ARG A 96 6.60 4.30 11.64
C ARG A 96 5.38 3.52 12.11
N LEU A 97 5.25 2.25 11.71
CA LEU A 97 4.19 1.36 12.21
C LEU A 97 4.30 1.13 13.71
N LYS A 98 5.50 0.87 14.25
CA LYS A 98 5.71 0.73 15.71
C LYS A 98 5.41 2.02 16.46
N ALA A 99 5.80 3.18 15.93
CA ALA A 99 5.44 4.46 16.53
C ALA A 99 3.92 4.66 16.57
N ARG A 100 3.22 4.31 15.48
CA ARG A 100 1.76 4.42 15.41
C ARG A 100 1.06 3.44 16.36
N LYS A 101 1.47 2.18 16.42
CA LYS A 101 0.91 1.17 17.34
C LYS A 101 1.09 1.59 18.81
N ARG A 102 2.22 2.22 19.16
CA ARG A 102 2.42 2.78 20.52
C ARG A 102 1.46 3.93 20.84
N ALA A 103 1.16 4.78 19.86
CA ALA A 103 0.22 5.89 20.03
C ALA A 103 -1.25 5.45 20.10
N ALA A 104 -1.60 4.30 19.52
CA ALA A 104 -2.97 3.75 19.52
C ALA A 104 -2.95 2.22 19.69
N PRO A 105 -2.62 1.73 20.90
CA PRO A 105 -2.33 0.31 21.13
C PRO A 105 -3.56 -0.60 20.98
N LEU A 106 -4.75 -0.11 21.32
CA LEU A 106 -5.98 -0.92 21.27
C LEU A 106 -6.71 -0.85 19.92
N GLU A 107 -6.45 0.17 19.12
CA GLU A 107 -7.17 0.39 17.86
C GLU A 107 -6.59 -0.42 16.68
N LEU A 108 -5.30 -0.75 16.74
CA LEU A 108 -4.57 -1.27 15.57
C LEU A 108 -4.17 -2.73 15.79
N LEU A 109 -4.80 -3.67 15.08
CA LEU A 109 -4.55 -5.10 15.24
C LEU A 109 -3.67 -5.68 14.14
N TYR A 110 -3.81 -5.19 12.91
CA TYR A 110 -3.05 -5.70 11.77
C TYR A 110 -2.29 -4.59 11.05
N PHE A 111 -1.22 -4.96 10.35
CA PHE A 111 -0.51 -4.08 9.44
C PHE A 111 -0.27 -4.72 8.08
N SER A 112 -0.22 -3.87 7.05
CA SER A 112 0.18 -4.24 5.70
C SER A 112 1.32 -3.35 5.25
N PHE A 113 2.20 -3.83 4.37
CA PHE A 113 3.23 -3.02 3.75
C PHE A 113 3.61 -3.50 2.36
N TYR A 114 4.15 -2.57 1.58
CA TYR A 114 4.55 -2.74 0.19
C TYR A 114 5.89 -2.04 -0.01
N VAL A 115 6.97 -2.82 -0.14
CA VAL A 115 8.30 -2.30 -0.49
C VAL A 115 8.34 -2.10 -1.99
N VAL A 116 8.57 -0.85 -2.42
CA VAL A 116 8.48 -0.44 -3.82
C VAL A 116 9.90 -0.36 -4.40
N GLY A 117 10.14 -1.03 -5.52
CA GLY A 117 11.47 -1.08 -6.15
C GLY A 117 11.95 0.25 -6.73
N ASN A 118 11.07 1.24 -6.87
CA ASN A 118 11.39 2.61 -7.23
C ASN A 118 10.70 3.57 -6.25
N LYS A 119 11.51 4.33 -5.51
CA LYS A 119 11.07 5.24 -4.45
C LYS A 119 10.10 6.32 -4.91
N ASN A 120 10.18 6.72 -6.19
CA ASN A 120 9.29 7.73 -6.76
C ASN A 120 7.82 7.26 -6.73
N HIS A 121 7.58 5.96 -6.90
CA HIS A 121 6.23 5.42 -6.91
C HIS A 121 5.60 5.27 -5.51
N GLU A 122 6.38 5.37 -4.43
CA GLU A 122 5.83 5.29 -3.06
C GLU A 122 4.81 6.41 -2.80
N ARG A 123 5.10 7.63 -3.26
CA ARG A 123 4.22 8.79 -3.08
C ARG A 123 2.90 8.61 -3.81
N GLU A 124 2.94 8.08 -5.02
CA GLU A 124 1.76 7.84 -5.86
C GLU A 124 0.89 6.74 -5.27
N ILE A 125 1.51 5.63 -4.84
CA ILE A 125 0.82 4.50 -4.20
C ILE A 125 0.18 4.96 -2.87
N GLU A 126 0.92 5.66 -2.02
CA GLU A 126 0.38 6.25 -0.78
C GLU A 126 -0.83 7.14 -1.07
N THR A 127 -0.71 8.02 -2.07
CA THR A 127 -1.79 8.94 -2.45
C THR A 127 -3.05 8.20 -2.89
N ILE A 128 -2.91 7.14 -3.69
CA ILE A 128 -4.05 6.30 -4.10
C ILE A 128 -4.70 5.62 -2.89
N MET A 129 -3.90 5.02 -2.02
CA MET A 129 -4.41 4.31 -0.83
C MET A 129 -5.13 5.25 0.15
N ILE A 130 -4.62 6.47 0.35
CA ILE A 130 -5.26 7.47 1.20
C ILE A 130 -6.62 7.89 0.63
N ARG A 131 -6.72 8.11 -0.69
CA ARG A 131 -7.98 8.53 -1.32
C ARG A 131 -9.03 7.43 -1.28
N LEU A 132 -8.64 6.17 -1.49
CA LEU A 132 -9.55 5.03 -1.39
C LEU A 132 -9.99 4.76 0.05
N GLY A 133 -9.09 4.90 1.02
CA GLY A 133 -9.38 4.68 2.43
C GLY A 133 -10.00 5.88 3.16
N GLY A 134 -10.16 7.02 2.49
CA GLY A 134 -10.32 8.34 3.11
C GLY A 134 -11.36 8.44 4.23
N ALA A 135 -12.53 7.81 4.06
CA ALA A 135 -13.60 7.80 5.05
C ALA A 135 -13.25 7.04 6.35
N HIS A 136 -12.34 6.07 6.29
CA HIS A 136 -11.95 5.23 7.42
C HIS A 136 -10.65 5.67 8.10
N LEU A 137 -9.88 6.56 7.45
CA LEU A 137 -8.60 7.03 7.98
C LEU A 137 -8.78 8.07 9.08
N HIS A 138 -8.16 7.81 10.24
CA HIS A 138 -8.17 8.73 11.38
C HIS A 138 -7.29 9.96 11.12
N PHE A 139 -6.38 9.91 10.15
CA PHE A 139 -5.37 10.95 9.91
C PHE A 139 -5.38 11.48 8.48
N ASN A 140 -4.68 12.60 8.28
CA ASN A 140 -4.41 13.21 6.98
C ASN A 140 -5.62 13.87 6.32
N GLU A 141 -6.25 14.83 7.02
CA GLU A 141 -7.40 15.59 6.55
C GLU A 141 -7.18 16.28 5.19
N ARG A 142 -5.93 16.71 4.93
CA ARG A 142 -5.55 17.36 3.67
C ARG A 142 -5.70 16.45 2.45
N LYS A 143 -5.37 15.15 2.59
CA LYS A 143 -5.41 14.17 1.48
C LYS A 143 -6.67 13.29 1.49
N LYS A 144 -7.30 13.07 2.64
CA LYS A 144 -8.39 12.09 2.81
C LYS A 144 -9.75 12.53 2.26
N ARG A 145 -9.92 13.82 1.92
CA ARG A 145 -11.13 14.49 1.39
C ARG A 145 -12.37 13.57 1.37
N VAL A 146 -13.16 13.65 2.43
CA VAL A 146 -14.34 12.79 2.65
C VAL A 146 -15.54 13.25 1.81
N ASP A 147 -15.45 14.46 1.25
CA ASP A 147 -16.47 15.03 0.39
C ASP A 147 -16.30 14.61 -1.08
N THR A 148 -17.17 15.12 -1.95
CA THR A 148 -17.06 14.86 -3.39
C THR A 148 -15.88 15.60 -4.03
N THR A 149 -15.00 16.27 -3.28
CA THR A 149 -13.94 17.12 -3.84
C THR A 149 -12.75 16.30 -4.33
N ALA A 150 -12.33 16.54 -5.58
CA ALA A 150 -11.15 15.88 -6.14
C ALA A 150 -9.87 16.25 -5.37
N GLY A 151 -8.93 15.30 -5.29
CA GLY A 151 -7.61 15.53 -4.71
C GLY A 151 -6.70 16.39 -5.60
N ASN A 152 -5.54 16.81 -5.09
CA ASN A 152 -4.59 17.64 -5.83
C ASN A 152 -3.82 16.80 -6.87
N ILE A 153 -3.74 17.27 -8.12
CA ILE A 153 -3.00 16.55 -9.16
C ILE A 153 -1.48 16.58 -8.92
N ARG A 154 -0.99 17.58 -8.18
CA ARG A 154 0.43 17.70 -7.79
C ARG A 154 0.86 16.67 -6.72
N ASP A 155 -0.03 15.76 -6.33
CA ASP A 155 0.33 14.64 -5.47
C ASP A 155 1.05 13.51 -6.23
N TYR A 156 0.95 13.47 -7.56
CA TYR A 156 1.55 12.47 -8.46
C TYR A 156 2.90 12.93 -9.03
N GLU A 157 3.68 12.01 -9.61
CA GLU A 157 5.03 12.30 -10.08
C GLU A 157 5.06 13.17 -11.36
N PRO A 158 6.12 13.97 -11.58
CA PRO A 158 6.29 14.76 -12.80
C PRO A 158 6.22 13.90 -14.07
N GLY A 159 5.54 14.40 -15.12
CA GLY A 159 5.31 13.66 -16.36
C GLY A 159 3.99 12.87 -16.38
N THR A 160 3.26 12.81 -15.26
CA THR A 160 1.91 12.23 -15.20
C THR A 160 0.94 13.01 -16.09
N ARG A 161 0.34 12.32 -17.07
CA ARG A 161 -0.81 12.85 -17.83
C ARG A 161 -2.06 12.77 -16.96
N PHE A 162 -2.89 13.80 -16.97
CA PHE A 162 -4.09 13.86 -16.13
C PHE A 162 -5.35 14.24 -16.91
N ILE A 163 -6.48 13.86 -16.36
CA ILE A 163 -7.81 14.28 -16.79
C ILE A 163 -8.50 14.80 -15.52
N GLU A 164 -8.94 16.06 -15.52
CA GLU A 164 -9.53 16.69 -14.34
C GLU A 164 -10.89 17.31 -14.63
N ARG A 165 -11.77 17.28 -13.63
CA ARG A 165 -13.05 18.00 -13.69
C ARG A 165 -12.80 19.47 -13.37
N GLN A 166 -13.42 20.36 -14.15
CA GLN A 166 -13.37 21.80 -13.92
C GLN A 166 -14.78 22.32 -13.64
N ARG A 167 -14.94 23.21 -12.65
CA ARG A 167 -16.22 23.90 -12.49
C ARG A 167 -16.42 24.80 -13.70
N ARG A 168 -17.55 24.66 -14.40
CA ARG A 168 -17.95 25.62 -15.43
C ARG A 168 -18.08 26.98 -14.75
N ARG A 169 -17.27 27.97 -15.15
CA ARG A 169 -17.46 29.34 -14.68
C ARG A 169 -18.87 29.76 -15.08
N GLY A 170 -19.71 30.09 -14.09
CA GLY A 170 -20.97 30.78 -14.36
C GLY A 170 -20.67 32.15 -14.98
N ARG A 171 -21.55 32.63 -15.86
CA ARG A 171 -21.57 34.04 -16.26
C ARG A 171 -21.76 34.83 -14.97
N ALA A 172 -20.82 35.70 -14.61
CA ALA A 172 -21.00 36.60 -13.48
C ALA A 172 -22.38 37.26 -13.66
N ALA A 173 -23.29 37.05 -12.71
CA ALA A 173 -24.53 37.79 -12.70
C ALA A 173 -24.12 39.25 -12.58
N ARG A 174 -24.24 39.99 -13.69
CA ARG A 174 -24.20 41.44 -13.67
C ARG A 174 -25.40 41.80 -12.83
N LEU A 175 -25.18 42.12 -11.55
CA LEU A 175 -26.14 42.87 -10.76
C LEU A 175 -26.29 44.21 -11.49
N THR A 176 -27.32 44.30 -12.31
CA THR A 176 -27.88 45.55 -12.84
C THR A 176 -29.05 45.93 -11.98
#